data_AF-A0A9P9S3K9-F1
#
_entry.id   AF-A0A9P9S3K9-F1
#
_cell.length_a   1.000
_cell.length_b   1.000
_cell.length_c   1.000
_cell.angle_alpha   90.00
_cell.angle_beta   90.00
_cell.angle_gamma   90.00
#
_symmetry.space_group_name_H-M   'P 1'
#
loop_
_entity.id
_entity.type
_entity.pdbx_description
1 polymer ?
#
loop_
_entity_poly.entity_id
_entity_poly.type
_entity_poly.pdbx_seq_one_letter_code
_entity_poly.pdbx_strand_id
1 'polypeptide(L)'
;MVCLLRFLANKLWPSSKLPVSPRPASLAGLPVELTLYITQFLSPASVASFAFTCRSVLEKLGTSCWQAIRKVNQRQELQQLLRLLAIDLPDHTLCCHCLILHQSSDGGHRGKACYEAELVGGVHNYVHKHITFDLIRATMSGYCQGHDYRKLLERFNTKILGHRSIENIPYRHLSLAKIIDGSLLIRVQETLLFYGGLPPRMPIIGRIFICAHVGIVGIGFEARLPKHVQCSLDHDHDVQQCIRTFGVRQCVYCPTEFQIELQDCGNFGTSVVVTKWLDVGEGRTVLDPRWWSRLSTYYTDHSMFAGMRGVYGEHLEDRVPVKSEFTSIRAMFEAERDQQLANNQVDELFQMLDQSYYSFGYSRI
;
A
#
# COMPACT_ATOMS: atom_id res chain seq x y z
N MET A 1 21.14 19.66 5.89
CA MET A 1 20.20 20.34 4.96
C MET A 1 20.90 21.26 3.98
N VAL A 2 21.80 22.18 4.38
CA VAL A 2 22.60 23.00 3.43
C VAL A 2 23.39 22.14 2.42
N CYS A 3 23.93 20.99 2.85
CA CYS A 3 24.57 20.03 1.94
C CYS A 3 23.58 19.29 1.03
N LEU A 4 22.37 19.00 1.50
CA LEU A 4 21.31 18.38 0.68
C LEU A 4 20.76 19.38 -0.36
N LEU A 5 20.67 20.66 0.03
CA LEU A 5 20.28 21.78 -0.82
C LEU A 5 21.34 22.07 -1.90
N ARG A 6 22.64 22.06 -1.55
CA ARG A 6 23.73 22.11 -2.53
C ARG A 6 23.78 20.87 -3.41
N PHE A 7 23.51 19.69 -2.86
CA PHE A 7 23.47 18.45 -3.62
C PHE A 7 22.32 18.44 -4.63
N LEU A 8 21.10 18.81 -4.22
CA LEU A 8 19.94 18.93 -5.12
C LEU A 8 20.13 20.06 -6.13
N ALA A 9 20.66 21.22 -5.72
CA ALA A 9 20.98 22.31 -6.65
C ALA A 9 22.06 21.92 -7.67
N ASN A 10 23.10 21.18 -7.27
CA ASN A 10 24.14 20.70 -8.19
C ASN A 10 23.66 19.55 -9.09
N LYS A 11 22.70 18.71 -8.62
CA LYS A 11 22.08 17.66 -9.45
C LYS A 11 21.09 18.22 -10.47
N LEU A 12 20.30 19.23 -10.07
CA LEU A 12 19.29 19.88 -10.91
C LEU A 12 19.89 20.93 -11.86
N TRP A 13 21.07 21.47 -11.55
CA TRP A 13 21.80 22.42 -12.38
C TRP A 13 23.20 21.93 -12.75
N PRO A 14 23.33 20.90 -13.62
CA PRO A 14 24.62 20.56 -14.18
C PRO A 14 25.08 21.75 -15.06
N SER A 15 26.33 22.18 -14.88
CA SER A 15 26.95 23.24 -15.68
C SER A 15 27.04 22.83 -17.16
N SER A 16 25.99 23.04 -17.95
CA SER A 16 26.02 22.87 -19.39
C SER A 16 25.84 24.22 -20.10
N LYS A 17 26.80 24.53 -20.99
CA LYS A 17 26.70 25.65 -21.93
C LYS A 17 25.82 25.19 -23.09
N LEU A 18 24.57 25.65 -23.15
CA LEU A 18 23.70 25.50 -24.32
C LEU A 18 23.54 26.86 -25.04
N PRO A 19 23.34 26.85 -26.38
CA PRO A 19 23.48 28.03 -27.22
C PRO A 19 22.32 29.02 -27.03
N VAL A 20 22.65 30.30 -27.16
CA VAL A 20 21.79 31.45 -26.90
C VAL A 20 20.80 31.66 -28.05
N SER A 21 19.51 31.41 -27.80
CA SER A 21 18.40 31.96 -28.57
C SER A 21 17.82 33.21 -27.86
N PRO A 22 16.98 34.04 -28.52
CA PRO A 22 16.50 35.30 -27.95
C PRO A 22 15.72 35.04 -26.65
N ARG A 23 16.16 35.66 -25.55
CA ARG A 23 15.61 35.41 -24.22
C ARG A 23 14.12 35.80 -24.16
N PRO A 24 13.19 34.87 -23.88
CA PRO A 24 11.91 35.28 -23.31
C PRO A 24 12.18 36.06 -22.01
N ALA A 25 11.30 36.99 -21.66
CA ALA A 25 11.40 37.75 -20.41
C ALA A 25 11.64 36.78 -19.25
N SER A 26 12.88 36.80 -18.72
CA SER A 26 13.31 35.81 -17.75
C SER A 26 12.96 36.31 -16.36
N LEU A 27 12.35 35.44 -15.54
CA LEU A 27 12.19 35.66 -14.11
C LEU A 27 13.49 36.08 -13.40
N ALA A 28 14.65 35.69 -13.94
CA ALA A 28 15.95 36.12 -13.43
C ALA A 28 16.17 37.65 -13.54
N GLY A 29 15.53 38.31 -14.50
CA GLY A 29 15.64 39.76 -14.74
C GLY A 29 14.70 40.63 -13.90
N LEU A 30 13.79 40.06 -13.11
CA LEU A 30 12.89 40.84 -12.27
C LEU A 30 13.67 41.60 -11.16
N PRO A 31 13.35 42.87 -10.88
CA PRO A 31 13.82 43.56 -9.69
C PRO A 31 13.52 42.78 -8.40
N VAL A 32 14.34 43.00 -7.37
CA VAL A 32 14.18 42.29 -6.08
C VAL A 32 12.84 42.62 -5.42
N GLU A 33 12.36 43.86 -5.59
CA GLU A 33 11.10 44.36 -5.06
C GLU A 33 9.91 43.61 -5.65
N LEU A 34 9.89 43.40 -6.98
CA LEU A 34 8.84 42.63 -7.65
C LEU A 34 8.91 41.14 -7.28
N THR A 35 10.12 40.62 -7.11
CA THR A 35 10.32 39.23 -6.66
C THR A 35 9.74 39.04 -5.26
N LEU A 36 10.03 39.96 -4.33
CA LEU A 36 9.49 39.94 -2.98
C LEU A 36 7.97 40.16 -2.97
N TYR A 37 7.45 41.05 -3.83
CA TYR A 37 6.02 41.27 -3.96
C TYR A 37 5.27 40.00 -4.38
N ILE A 38 5.78 39.25 -5.35
CA ILE A 38 5.22 37.94 -5.75
C ILE A 38 5.16 36.99 -4.55
N THR A 39 6.21 36.94 -3.71
CA THR A 39 6.24 36.03 -2.57
C THR A 39 5.18 36.33 -1.50
N GLN A 40 4.61 37.54 -1.47
CA GLN A 40 3.52 37.89 -0.55
C GLN A 40 2.22 37.13 -0.87
N PHE A 41 2.08 36.63 -2.11
CA PHE A 41 0.91 35.85 -2.56
C PHE A 41 1.13 34.33 -2.51
N LEU A 42 2.30 33.88 -2.05
CA LEU A 42 2.69 32.48 -2.03
C LEU A 42 2.73 31.94 -0.61
N SER A 43 2.35 30.67 -0.42
CA SER A 43 2.60 29.97 0.85
C SER A 43 4.11 29.82 1.11
N PRO A 44 4.55 29.69 2.37
CA PRO A 44 5.97 29.46 2.71
C PRO A 44 6.62 28.33 1.88
N ALA A 45 5.93 27.20 1.71
CA ALA A 45 6.36 26.09 0.87
C ALA A 45 6.54 26.49 -0.60
N SER A 46 5.61 27.27 -1.14
CA SER A 46 5.65 27.75 -2.52
C SER A 46 6.76 28.78 -2.73
N VAL A 47 7.02 29.65 -1.75
CA VAL A 47 8.17 30.57 -1.76
C VAL A 47 9.48 29.78 -1.77
N ALA A 48 9.59 28.74 -0.94
CA ALA A 48 10.78 27.88 -0.91
C ALA A 48 10.97 27.11 -2.22
N SER A 49 9.89 26.58 -2.81
CA SER A 49 9.93 25.94 -4.14
C SER A 49 10.31 26.93 -5.24
N PHE A 50 9.74 28.14 -5.21
CA PHE A 50 10.05 29.22 -6.14
C PHE A 50 11.53 29.60 -6.08
N ALA A 51 12.13 29.61 -4.89
CA ALA A 51 13.55 29.85 -4.75
C ALA A 51 14.43 28.76 -5.39
N PHE A 52 13.94 27.55 -5.63
CA PHE A 52 14.67 26.51 -6.36
C PHE A 52 14.62 26.66 -7.87
N THR A 53 13.75 27.51 -8.44
CA THR A 53 13.58 27.56 -9.90
C THR A 53 14.80 28.12 -10.62
N CYS A 54 15.51 29.08 -10.01
CA CYS A 54 16.80 29.55 -10.53
C CYS A 54 17.68 30.21 -9.47
N ARG A 55 18.99 30.24 -9.76
CA ARG A 55 20.00 30.84 -8.86
C ARG A 55 19.74 32.31 -8.55
N SER A 56 19.27 33.10 -9.51
CA SER A 56 19.00 34.52 -9.30
C SER A 56 17.86 34.75 -8.30
N VAL A 57 16.79 33.94 -8.37
CA VAL A 57 15.67 34.03 -7.42
C VAL A 57 16.13 33.56 -6.04
N LEU A 58 16.93 32.49 -5.95
CA LEU A 58 17.53 32.05 -4.69
C LEU A 58 18.37 33.15 -4.02
N GLU A 59 19.23 33.83 -4.79
CA GLU A 59 20.08 34.91 -4.27
C GLU A 59 19.26 36.10 -3.78
N LYS A 60 18.15 36.44 -4.46
CA LYS A 60 17.22 37.51 -4.04
C LYS A 60 16.43 37.15 -2.78
N LEU A 61 15.95 35.91 -2.67
CA LEU A 61 15.12 35.45 -1.55
C LEU A 61 15.93 34.98 -0.33
N GLY A 62 17.21 34.66 -0.51
CA GLY A 62 18.14 34.32 0.56
C GLY A 62 17.92 32.92 1.14
N THR A 63 18.05 32.77 2.46
CA THR A 63 17.79 31.50 3.19
C THR A 63 16.69 31.64 4.26
N SER A 64 15.98 32.76 4.28
CA SER A 64 14.95 33.09 5.26
C SER A 64 13.69 32.23 5.15
N CYS A 65 13.19 31.90 3.94
CA CYS A 65 11.97 31.10 3.81
C CYS A 65 12.14 29.64 4.31
N TRP A 66 13.32 29.06 4.15
CA TRP A 66 13.72 27.76 4.70
C TRP A 66 13.87 27.80 6.22
N GLN A 67 14.37 28.91 6.78
CA GLN A 67 14.40 29.10 8.23
C GLN A 67 13.00 29.16 8.80
N ALA A 68 12.05 29.78 8.09
CA ALA A 68 10.64 29.78 8.47
C ALA A 68 10.06 28.35 8.49
N ILE A 69 10.26 27.57 7.43
CA ILE A 69 9.82 26.16 7.33
C ILE A 69 10.48 25.27 8.39
N ARG A 70 11.71 25.58 8.81
CA ARG A 70 12.48 24.78 9.78
C ARG A 70 12.01 24.98 11.22
N LYS A 71 11.21 26.00 11.52
CA LYS A 71 10.67 26.20 12.88
C LYS A 71 9.79 25.00 13.25
N VAL A 72 9.99 24.48 14.47
CA VAL A 72 9.14 23.45 15.07
C VAL A 72 7.71 24.00 15.02
N ASN A 73 6.80 23.29 14.35
CA ASN A 73 5.39 23.64 14.05
C ASN A 73 5.04 23.95 12.58
N GLN A 74 5.98 23.99 11.64
CA GLN A 74 5.66 24.13 10.19
C GLN A 74 5.68 22.81 9.42
N ARG A 75 5.10 21.76 10.00
CA ARG A 75 5.04 20.41 9.43
C ARG A 75 4.33 20.37 8.07
N GLN A 76 3.17 21.03 7.98
CA GLN A 76 2.37 21.08 6.74
C GLN A 76 3.12 21.80 5.62
N GLU A 77 3.82 22.89 5.93
CA GLU A 77 4.65 23.62 4.96
C GLU A 77 5.84 22.78 4.47
N LEU A 78 6.52 22.06 5.38
CA LEU A 78 7.60 21.14 4.97
C LEU A 78 7.06 20.03 4.06
N GLN A 79 5.94 19.43 4.42
CA GLN A 79 5.30 18.39 3.60
C GLN A 79 4.91 18.93 2.22
N GLN A 80 4.35 20.14 2.16
CA GLN A 80 3.97 20.78 0.90
C GLN A 80 5.19 21.12 0.03
N LEU A 81 6.27 21.62 0.62
CA LEU A 81 7.52 21.88 -0.11
C LEU A 81 8.07 20.58 -0.71
N LEU A 82 8.12 19.50 0.08
CA LEU A 82 8.61 18.21 -0.40
C LEU A 82 7.72 17.61 -1.49
N ARG A 83 6.40 17.83 -1.42
CA ARG A 83 5.47 17.45 -2.50
C ARG A 83 5.77 18.20 -3.80
N LEU A 84 5.99 19.52 -3.72
CA LEU A 84 6.35 20.33 -4.89
C LEU A 84 7.67 19.84 -5.51
N LEU A 85 8.68 19.56 -4.68
CA LEU A 85 9.97 19.03 -5.16
C LEU A 85 9.87 17.60 -5.71
N ALA A 86 8.93 16.78 -5.23
CA ALA A 86 8.74 15.42 -5.72
C ALA A 86 8.28 15.37 -7.18
N ILE A 87 7.61 16.42 -7.67
CA ILE A 87 7.15 16.53 -9.06
C ILE A 87 8.34 16.42 -10.03
N ASP A 88 9.48 17.03 -9.68
CA ASP A 88 10.68 17.03 -10.50
C ASP A 88 11.59 15.82 -10.24
N LEU A 89 11.18 14.90 -9.36
CA LEU A 89 11.97 13.76 -8.91
C LEU A 89 11.18 12.45 -9.07
N PRO A 90 11.00 11.95 -10.32
CA PRO A 90 10.14 10.80 -10.61
C PRO A 90 10.56 9.51 -9.88
N ASP A 91 11.85 9.37 -9.58
CA ASP A 91 12.38 8.22 -8.83
C ASP A 91 12.31 8.42 -7.31
N HIS A 92 11.63 9.45 -6.80
CA HIS A 92 11.56 9.73 -5.37
C HIS A 92 10.11 9.89 -4.89
N THR A 93 9.88 9.41 -3.68
CA THR A 93 8.56 9.39 -3.07
C THR A 93 8.66 9.96 -1.64
N LEU A 94 7.85 10.98 -1.34
CA LEU A 94 7.69 11.55 0.00
C LEU A 94 7.08 10.59 1.04
N CYS A 95 7.90 9.99 1.89
CA CYS A 95 7.41 9.19 3.01
C CYS A 95 6.60 10.04 3.99
N CYS A 96 5.37 9.60 4.27
CA CYS A 96 4.46 10.24 5.22
C CYS A 96 5.00 10.21 6.65
N HIS A 97 5.73 9.16 7.05
CA HIS A 97 6.28 8.97 8.41
C HIS A 97 7.58 9.75 8.67
N CYS A 98 8.45 9.90 7.68
CA CYS A 98 9.73 10.58 7.86
C CYS A 98 9.74 12.04 7.40
N LEU A 99 8.80 12.43 6.53
CA LEU A 99 8.88 13.65 5.71
C LEU A 99 10.23 13.74 4.97
N ILE A 100 10.58 12.65 4.28
CA ILE A 100 11.80 12.53 3.47
C ILE A 100 11.40 11.97 2.10
N LEU A 101 12.08 12.41 1.05
CA LEU A 101 11.98 11.83 -0.29
C LEU A 101 12.85 10.56 -0.37
N HIS A 102 12.22 9.40 -0.35
CA HIS A 102 12.90 8.11 -0.53
C HIS A 102 13.01 7.78 -2.01
N GLN A 103 14.17 7.31 -2.43
CA GLN A 103 14.31 6.77 -3.78
C GLN A 103 13.45 5.49 -3.94
N SER A 104 12.71 5.38 -5.03
CA SER A 104 11.75 4.31 -5.35
C SER A 104 12.40 2.94 -5.59
N SER A 105 13.73 2.86 -5.62
CA SER A 105 14.48 1.61 -5.80
C SER A 105 14.21 0.64 -4.65
N ASP A 106 13.89 -0.61 -5.03
CA ASP A 106 13.53 -1.73 -4.16
C ASP A 106 14.47 -1.84 -2.94
N GLY A 107 13.99 -1.38 -1.78
CA GLY A 107 14.70 -1.51 -0.50
C GLY A 107 15.01 -0.20 0.20
N GLY A 108 14.84 0.97 -0.44
CA GLY A 108 15.15 2.28 0.17
C GLY A 108 14.34 2.63 1.44
N HIS A 109 13.26 1.89 1.72
CA HIS A 109 12.42 2.03 2.91
C HIS A 109 12.56 0.86 3.91
N ARG A 110 12.99 -0.34 3.47
CA ARG A 110 13.14 -1.51 4.36
C ARG A 110 14.27 -1.27 5.37
N GLY A 111 14.05 -1.65 6.62
CA GLY A 111 15.03 -1.48 7.71
C GLY A 111 15.13 -0.06 8.27
N LYS A 112 14.21 0.83 7.89
CA LYS A 112 14.05 2.16 8.49
C LYS A 112 12.85 2.17 9.43
N ALA A 113 12.87 3.02 10.45
CA ALA A 113 11.78 3.14 11.42
C ALA A 113 10.41 3.45 10.77
N CYS A 114 10.38 4.16 9.63
CA CYS A 114 9.17 4.40 8.87
C CYS A 114 8.52 3.14 8.25
N TYR A 115 9.30 2.08 7.99
CA TYR A 115 8.76 0.79 7.57
C TYR A 115 8.18 0.02 8.76
N GLU A 116 8.80 0.11 9.93
CA GLU A 116 8.25 -0.49 11.16
C GLU A 116 6.89 0.14 11.50
N ALA A 117 6.76 1.46 11.40
CA ALA A 117 5.48 2.15 11.55
C ALA A 117 4.40 1.64 10.57
N GLU A 118 4.79 1.34 9.33
CA GLU A 118 3.88 0.77 8.35
C GLU A 118 3.46 -0.68 8.69
N LEU A 119 4.36 -1.48 9.26
CA LEU A 119 4.03 -2.82 9.74
C LEU A 119 3.02 -2.79 10.88
N VAL A 120 3.09 -1.80 11.78
CA VAL A 120 2.08 -1.59 12.84
C VAL A 120 0.69 -1.36 12.25
N GLY A 121 0.60 -0.77 11.05
CA GLY A 121 -0.65 -0.61 10.30
C GLY A 121 -1.33 -1.92 9.95
N GLY A 122 -0.61 -3.05 9.95
CA GLY A 122 -1.18 -4.39 9.79
C GLY A 122 -1.61 -4.76 8.37
N VAL A 123 -1.46 -3.85 7.39
CA VAL A 123 -1.91 -4.06 6.00
C VAL A 123 -1.27 -5.28 5.35
N HIS A 124 -0.01 -5.53 5.69
CA HIS A 124 0.75 -6.68 5.21
C HIS A 124 0.11 -8.03 5.56
N ASN A 125 -0.75 -8.09 6.58
CA ASN A 125 -1.40 -9.34 7.02
C ASN A 125 -2.53 -9.80 6.08
N TYR A 126 -3.17 -8.88 5.35
CA TYR A 126 -4.31 -9.21 4.47
C TYR A 126 -4.14 -8.77 3.02
N VAL A 127 -3.15 -7.94 2.71
CA VAL A 127 -2.72 -7.63 1.34
C VAL A 127 -1.47 -8.43 1.00
N HIS A 128 -0.26 -7.89 1.22
CA HIS A 128 1.00 -8.61 1.09
C HIS A 128 2.16 -7.79 1.67
N LYS A 129 3.23 -8.43 2.18
CA LYS A 129 4.42 -7.75 2.77
C LYS A 129 5.25 -6.91 1.79
N HIS A 130 5.01 -7.03 0.49
CA HIS A 130 5.68 -6.23 -0.55
C HIS A 130 4.82 -5.07 -1.06
N ILE A 131 3.53 -5.05 -0.73
CA ILE A 131 2.62 -3.96 -1.09
C ILE A 131 2.63 -2.94 0.05
N THR A 132 3.39 -1.87 -0.15
CA THR A 132 3.52 -0.76 0.80
C THR A 132 2.75 0.47 0.36
N PHE A 133 2.44 1.37 1.28
CA PHE A 133 1.85 2.66 0.97
C PHE A 133 2.75 3.51 0.09
N ASP A 134 4.08 3.42 0.27
CA ASP A 134 5.02 4.10 -0.62
C ASP A 134 4.92 3.59 -2.07
N LEU A 135 4.72 2.29 -2.27
CA LEU A 135 4.48 1.73 -3.60
C LEU A 135 3.15 2.26 -4.17
N ILE A 136 2.08 2.25 -3.37
CA ILE A 136 0.77 2.82 -3.75
C ILE A 136 0.91 4.27 -4.20
N ARG A 137 1.56 5.09 -3.39
CA ARG A 137 1.74 6.50 -3.65
C ARG A 137 2.63 6.78 -4.86
N ALA A 138 3.68 6.01 -5.05
CA ALA A 138 4.52 6.10 -6.24
C ALA A 138 3.71 5.82 -7.51
N THR A 139 2.96 4.71 -7.52
CA THR A 139 2.12 4.30 -8.64
C THR A 139 1.05 5.34 -8.95
N MET A 140 0.32 5.80 -7.92
CA MET A 140 -0.77 6.76 -8.09
C MET A 140 -0.29 8.16 -8.44
N SER A 141 0.87 8.58 -7.95
CA SER A 141 1.50 9.85 -8.38
C SER A 141 1.86 9.78 -9.87
N GLY A 142 2.48 8.69 -10.31
CA GLY A 142 2.80 8.48 -11.72
C GLY A 142 1.55 8.52 -12.61
N TYR A 143 0.47 7.85 -12.18
CA TYR A 143 -0.82 7.91 -12.86
C TYR A 143 -1.39 9.34 -12.94
N CYS A 144 -1.45 10.05 -11.82
CA CYS A 144 -2.03 11.40 -11.77
C CYS A 144 -1.24 12.44 -12.58
N GLN A 145 0.07 12.23 -12.73
CA GLN A 145 0.98 13.14 -13.45
C GLN A 145 1.15 12.75 -14.93
N GLY A 146 0.54 11.65 -15.38
CA GLY A 146 0.69 11.14 -16.74
C GLY A 146 2.08 10.55 -17.04
N HIS A 147 2.84 10.18 -16.01
CA HIS A 147 4.11 9.47 -16.15
C HIS A 147 3.89 7.97 -16.35
N ASP A 148 4.91 7.26 -16.84
CA ASP A 148 4.82 5.79 -16.98
C ASP A 148 4.81 5.11 -15.59
N TYR A 149 3.62 4.71 -15.14
CA TYR A 149 3.40 4.02 -13.88
C TYR A 149 3.28 2.49 -14.04
N ARG A 150 3.35 1.95 -15.27
CA ARG A 150 3.02 0.54 -15.55
C ARG A 150 3.90 -0.43 -14.80
N LYS A 151 5.22 -0.20 -14.79
CA LYS A 151 6.19 -1.01 -14.03
C LYS A 151 5.91 -1.01 -12.53
N LEU A 152 5.43 0.11 -11.98
CA LEU A 152 5.08 0.19 -10.56
C LEU A 152 3.75 -0.52 -10.27
N LEU A 153 2.78 -0.44 -11.19
CA LEU A 153 1.52 -1.19 -11.10
C LEU A 153 1.76 -2.71 -11.19
N GLU A 154 2.67 -3.16 -12.06
CA GLU A 154 3.04 -4.58 -12.18
C GLU A 154 3.64 -5.15 -10.88
N ARG A 155 4.25 -4.34 -10.02
CA ARG A 155 4.76 -4.80 -8.71
C ARG A 155 3.66 -5.22 -7.74
N PHE A 156 2.41 -4.82 -7.98
CA PHE A 156 1.27 -5.34 -7.25
C PHE A 156 0.84 -6.72 -7.72
N ASN A 157 1.29 -7.15 -8.91
CA ASN A 157 0.95 -8.44 -9.47
C ASN A 157 1.91 -9.48 -8.94
N THR A 158 1.57 -10.09 -7.81
CA THR A 158 2.42 -11.03 -7.12
C THR A 158 1.82 -12.42 -7.20
N LYS A 159 2.62 -13.40 -7.61
CA LYS A 159 2.32 -14.83 -7.47
C LYS A 159 3.35 -15.44 -6.55
N ILE A 160 2.92 -15.90 -5.38
CA ILE A 160 3.76 -16.61 -4.43
C ILE A 160 3.16 -17.97 -4.16
N LEU A 161 4.05 -18.94 -4.12
CA LEU A 161 3.75 -20.33 -3.90
C LEU A 161 4.75 -20.81 -2.84
N GLY A 162 4.25 -21.40 -1.76
CA GLY A 162 5.08 -21.70 -0.60
C GLY A 162 4.28 -22.34 0.53
N HIS A 163 4.77 -22.15 1.75
CA HIS A 163 4.12 -22.67 2.95
C HIS A 163 3.90 -21.54 3.97
N ARG A 164 2.77 -21.60 4.68
CA ARG A 164 2.43 -20.63 5.74
C ARG A 164 2.70 -21.24 7.12
N SER A 165 3.66 -20.67 7.86
CA SER A 165 3.95 -20.92 9.29
C SER A 165 4.48 -22.33 9.67
N ILE A 166 4.60 -22.57 10.99
CA ILE A 166 5.20 -23.75 11.66
C ILE A 166 4.59 -25.09 11.19
N GLU A 167 3.35 -25.08 10.71
CA GLU A 167 2.62 -26.29 10.28
C GLU A 167 2.82 -26.64 8.80
N ASN A 168 3.67 -25.90 8.09
CA ASN A 168 4.01 -26.16 6.69
C ASN A 168 2.77 -26.34 5.80
N ILE A 169 1.77 -25.48 5.97
CA ILE A 169 0.52 -25.53 5.21
C ILE A 169 0.77 -24.98 3.80
N PRO A 170 0.49 -25.75 2.74
CA PRO A 170 0.64 -25.27 1.37
C PRO A 170 -0.20 -24.02 1.16
N TYR A 171 0.44 -23.01 0.58
CA TYR A 171 -0.10 -21.67 0.49
C TYR A 171 0.21 -21.07 -0.87
N ARG A 172 -0.83 -20.55 -1.53
CA ARG A 172 -0.69 -19.69 -2.71
C ARG A 172 -1.24 -18.29 -2.42
N HIS A 173 -0.50 -17.30 -2.86
CA HIS A 173 -0.91 -15.90 -2.94
C HIS A 173 -0.95 -15.47 -4.40
N LEU A 174 -2.04 -14.83 -4.80
CA LEU A 174 -2.16 -14.10 -6.05
C LEU A 174 -2.68 -12.70 -5.75
N SER A 175 -2.05 -11.69 -6.34
CA SER A 175 -2.56 -10.33 -6.30
C SER A 175 -2.56 -9.71 -7.69
N LEU A 176 -3.51 -8.82 -7.93
CA LEU A 176 -3.65 -8.06 -9.16
C LEU A 176 -4.12 -6.66 -8.80
N ALA A 177 -3.56 -5.63 -9.42
CA ALA A 177 -4.03 -4.26 -9.24
C ALA A 177 -4.47 -3.60 -10.55
N LYS A 178 -5.44 -2.69 -10.43
CA LYS A 178 -5.94 -1.84 -11.51
C LYS A 178 -6.15 -0.42 -10.99
N ILE A 179 -6.03 0.56 -11.87
CA ILE A 179 -6.47 1.93 -11.57
C ILE A 179 -7.71 2.19 -12.42
N ILE A 180 -8.81 2.53 -11.77
CA ILE A 180 -10.11 2.79 -12.40
C ILE A 180 -10.66 4.06 -11.79
N ASP A 181 -11.04 5.02 -12.63
CA ASP A 181 -11.60 6.32 -12.23
C ASP A 181 -10.80 7.02 -11.11
N GLY A 182 -9.47 7.00 -11.22
CA GLY A 182 -8.57 7.61 -10.24
C GLY A 182 -8.40 6.85 -8.92
N SER A 183 -9.00 5.67 -8.78
CA SER A 183 -8.87 4.81 -7.59
C SER A 183 -8.03 3.57 -7.88
N LEU A 184 -7.11 3.23 -6.97
CA LEU A 184 -6.35 1.99 -7.02
C LEU A 184 -7.17 0.84 -6.43
N LEU A 185 -7.53 -0.13 -7.25
CA LEU A 185 -8.20 -1.34 -6.83
C LEU A 185 -7.22 -2.50 -6.79
N ILE A 186 -7.29 -3.33 -5.74
CA ILE A 186 -6.46 -4.52 -5.58
C ILE A 186 -7.37 -5.73 -5.37
N ARG A 187 -7.16 -6.78 -6.17
CA ARG A 187 -7.67 -8.12 -5.90
C ARG A 187 -6.56 -8.94 -5.27
N VAL A 188 -6.86 -9.61 -4.17
CA VAL A 188 -5.99 -10.59 -3.51
C VAL A 188 -6.73 -11.90 -3.41
N GLN A 189 -6.09 -12.99 -3.83
CA GLN A 189 -6.59 -14.34 -3.67
C GLN A 189 -5.55 -15.17 -2.93
N GLU A 190 -5.97 -15.73 -1.81
CA GLU A 190 -5.16 -16.61 -0.97
C GLU A 190 -5.78 -18.00 -0.97
N THR A 191 -4.97 -19.02 -1.21
CA THR A 191 -5.40 -20.42 -1.15
C THR A 191 -4.58 -21.15 -0.12
N LEU A 192 -5.27 -21.82 0.81
CA LEU A 192 -4.69 -22.64 1.87
C LEU A 192 -5.20 -24.06 1.66
N LEU A 193 -4.31 -25.05 1.61
CA LEU A 193 -4.69 -26.46 1.47
C LEU A 193 -4.52 -27.20 2.80
N PHE A 194 -5.58 -27.85 3.27
CA PHE A 194 -5.59 -28.63 4.50
C PHE A 194 -5.70 -30.11 4.15
N TYR A 195 -4.76 -30.92 4.64
CA TYR A 195 -4.69 -32.35 4.34
C TYR A 195 -5.86 -33.14 4.96
N GLY A 196 -6.34 -34.15 4.23
CA GLY A 196 -7.29 -35.12 4.76
C GLY A 196 -6.66 -35.98 5.86
N GLY A 197 -7.39 -36.21 6.96
CA GLY A 197 -6.99 -37.14 8.03
C GLY A 197 -6.15 -36.57 9.18
N LEU A 198 -5.73 -35.30 9.13
CA LEU A 198 -5.09 -34.62 10.26
C LEU A 198 -6.03 -33.54 10.79
N PRO A 199 -6.50 -33.63 12.06
CA PRO A 199 -7.24 -32.53 12.66
C PRO A 199 -6.32 -31.30 12.72
N PRO A 200 -6.79 -30.11 12.31
CA PRO A 200 -5.97 -28.91 12.33
C PRO A 200 -5.55 -28.62 13.79
N ARG A 201 -4.24 -28.63 14.07
CA ARG A 201 -3.69 -28.40 15.44
C ARG A 201 -4.01 -27.01 15.97
N MET A 202 -4.20 -26.05 15.07
CA MET A 202 -4.85 -24.78 15.31
C MET A 202 -6.04 -24.66 14.38
N PRO A 203 -7.17 -24.09 14.81
CA PRO A 203 -8.27 -23.77 13.91
C PRO A 203 -7.73 -23.04 12.67
N ILE A 204 -8.08 -23.51 11.48
CA ILE A 204 -7.81 -22.89 10.15
C ILE A 204 -8.02 -21.37 10.18
N ILE A 205 -8.97 -21.01 11.02
CA ILE A 205 -9.45 -19.74 11.49
C ILE A 205 -8.39 -18.77 12.04
N GLY A 206 -7.31 -19.22 12.66
CA GLY A 206 -6.32 -18.32 13.28
C GLY A 206 -5.49 -17.48 12.28
N ARG A 207 -5.74 -17.61 10.97
CA ARG A 207 -4.79 -17.17 9.92
C ARG A 207 -5.43 -16.47 8.71
N ILE A 208 -6.74 -16.28 8.68
CA ILE A 208 -7.45 -15.61 7.59
C ILE A 208 -7.75 -14.16 7.99
N PHE A 209 -6.98 -13.23 7.44
CA PHE A 209 -7.18 -11.80 7.63
C PHE A 209 -7.88 -11.24 6.39
N ILE A 210 -9.13 -10.78 6.49
CA ILE A 210 -9.83 -10.15 5.35
C ILE A 210 -9.44 -8.67 5.26
N CYS A 211 -9.51 -7.99 6.39
CA CYS A 211 -9.04 -6.62 6.60
C CYS A 211 -8.79 -6.42 8.10
N ALA A 212 -8.40 -5.23 8.55
CA ALA A 212 -8.26 -4.93 9.97
C ALA A 212 -9.57 -5.06 10.78
N HIS A 213 -10.73 -5.03 10.11
CA HIS A 213 -12.03 -5.13 10.78
C HIS A 213 -12.58 -6.55 10.82
N VAL A 214 -12.30 -7.36 9.79
CA VAL A 214 -12.91 -8.68 9.62
C VAL A 214 -11.83 -9.75 9.64
N GLY A 215 -11.91 -10.58 10.67
CA GLY A 215 -11.05 -11.73 10.92
C GLY A 215 -11.67 -12.64 11.96
N ILE A 216 -10.89 -13.48 12.64
CA ILE A 216 -11.41 -14.29 13.77
C ILE A 216 -10.80 -13.87 15.10
N VAL A 217 -11.60 -14.09 16.16
CA VAL A 217 -11.41 -13.68 17.56
C VAL A 217 -10.02 -14.01 18.08
N GLY A 218 -9.41 -13.07 18.80
CA GLY A 218 -8.15 -13.25 19.54
C GLY A 218 -6.98 -12.40 19.05
N ILE A 219 -7.12 -11.70 17.91
CA ILE A 219 -6.04 -10.90 17.29
C ILE A 219 -6.50 -9.46 16.95
N GLY A 220 -7.26 -8.81 17.84
CA GLY A 220 -7.52 -7.37 17.75
C GLY A 220 -8.47 -6.89 16.63
N PHE A 221 -9.40 -7.72 16.14
CA PHE A 221 -10.39 -7.34 15.12
C PHE A 221 -11.69 -6.79 15.71
N GLU A 222 -12.36 -5.92 14.95
CA GLU A 222 -13.65 -5.31 15.33
C GLU A 222 -14.86 -6.20 15.08
N ALA A 223 -14.81 -7.07 14.06
CA ALA A 223 -15.90 -7.94 13.66
C ALA A 223 -15.42 -9.38 13.38
N ARG A 224 -16.26 -10.35 13.77
CA ARG A 224 -16.04 -11.78 13.50
C ARG A 224 -16.39 -12.12 12.06
N LEU A 225 -15.81 -13.20 11.53
CA LEU A 225 -16.37 -13.86 10.34
C LEU A 225 -17.85 -14.20 10.57
N PRO A 226 -18.68 -14.15 9.52
CA PRO A 226 -20.08 -14.56 9.62
C PRO A 226 -20.21 -15.99 10.18
N LYS A 227 -21.22 -16.22 11.05
CA LYS A 227 -21.45 -17.48 11.78
C LYS A 227 -21.39 -18.73 10.90
N HIS A 228 -21.81 -18.62 9.64
CA HIS A 228 -21.82 -19.72 8.69
C HIS A 228 -20.42 -20.10 8.17
N VAL A 229 -19.53 -19.13 7.94
CA VAL A 229 -18.12 -19.40 7.60
C VAL A 229 -17.40 -19.97 8.82
N GLN A 230 -17.74 -19.46 10.00
CA GLN A 230 -17.20 -19.95 11.26
C GLN A 230 -17.58 -21.42 11.51
N CYS A 231 -18.82 -21.82 11.23
CA CYS A 231 -19.28 -23.20 11.40
C CYS A 231 -18.49 -24.21 10.56
N SER A 232 -18.15 -23.86 9.31
CA SER A 232 -17.39 -24.74 8.40
C SER A 232 -15.91 -24.87 8.74
N LEU A 233 -15.37 -23.97 9.58
CA LEU A 233 -13.96 -23.95 9.95
C LEU A 233 -13.70 -24.42 11.40
N ASP A 234 -14.73 -24.40 12.26
CA ASP A 234 -14.63 -24.77 13.69
C ASP A 234 -15.14 -26.20 14.00
N HIS A 235 -15.90 -26.87 13.12
CA HIS A 235 -16.52 -28.16 13.43
C HIS A 235 -16.55 -29.15 12.25
N ASP A 236 -16.32 -30.44 12.53
CA ASP A 236 -16.51 -31.57 11.61
C ASP A 236 -18.00 -31.98 11.61
N HIS A 237 -18.76 -31.47 10.64
CA HIS A 237 -20.10 -31.94 10.34
C HIS A 237 -20.08 -32.59 8.96
N ASP A 238 -20.86 -33.66 8.81
CA ASP A 238 -21.05 -34.38 7.55
C ASP A 238 -21.22 -33.39 6.39
N VAL A 239 -20.23 -33.41 5.49
CA VAL A 239 -19.72 -32.27 4.69
C VAL A 239 -20.76 -31.67 3.72
N GLN A 240 -21.94 -32.27 3.59
CA GLN A 240 -22.92 -31.88 2.57
C GLN A 240 -23.96 -30.82 3.00
N GLN A 241 -24.21 -30.58 4.29
CA GLN A 241 -25.35 -29.73 4.69
C GLN A 241 -25.03 -28.28 5.09
N CYS A 242 -23.76 -27.91 5.28
CA CYS A 242 -23.37 -26.53 5.62
C CYS A 242 -22.74 -25.75 4.45
N ILE A 243 -22.37 -26.44 3.35
CA ILE A 243 -21.65 -25.84 2.23
C ILE A 243 -22.65 -25.19 1.27
N ARG A 244 -22.82 -23.89 1.41
CA ARG A 244 -23.09 -23.04 0.24
C ARG A 244 -21.93 -22.08 0.13
N THR A 245 -21.34 -21.96 -1.06
CA THR A 245 -20.52 -20.83 -1.46
C THR A 245 -21.23 -19.56 -0.99
N PHE A 246 -20.75 -18.93 0.07
CA PHE A 246 -21.38 -17.71 0.55
C PHE A 246 -20.98 -16.63 -0.42
N GLY A 247 -21.96 -16.11 -1.16
CA GLY A 247 -21.76 -15.05 -2.13
C GLY A 247 -21.00 -13.86 -1.54
N VAL A 248 -20.58 -12.95 -2.42
CA VAL A 248 -19.74 -11.81 -2.05
C VAL A 248 -20.31 -11.05 -0.86
N ARG A 249 -19.46 -10.81 0.14
CA ARG A 249 -19.75 -9.99 1.31
C ARG A 249 -18.93 -8.70 1.24
N GLN A 250 -19.39 -7.68 1.95
CA GLN A 250 -18.67 -6.42 2.09
C GLN A 250 -18.44 -6.11 3.56
N CYS A 251 -17.26 -5.58 3.87
CA CYS A 251 -16.99 -5.00 5.19
C CYS A 251 -17.88 -3.76 5.43
N VAL A 252 -18.33 -3.58 6.67
CA VAL A 252 -19.17 -2.44 7.04
C VAL A 252 -18.35 -1.18 7.29
N TYR A 253 -17.06 -1.30 7.60
CA TYR A 253 -16.20 -0.18 8.01
C TYR A 253 -15.20 0.29 6.95
N CYS A 254 -14.79 -0.58 6.02
CA CYS A 254 -13.87 -0.23 4.95
C CYS A 254 -14.36 -0.76 3.59
N PRO A 255 -13.89 -0.19 2.47
CA PRO A 255 -14.30 -0.60 1.13
C PRO A 255 -13.56 -1.88 0.70
N THR A 256 -13.90 -2.98 1.38
CA THR A 256 -13.40 -4.33 1.08
C THR A 256 -14.58 -5.25 0.80
N GLU A 257 -14.59 -5.85 -0.38
CA GLU A 257 -15.43 -7.00 -0.72
C GLU A 257 -14.63 -8.29 -0.55
N PHE A 258 -15.29 -9.38 -0.20
CA PHE A 258 -14.63 -10.67 -0.06
C PHE A 258 -15.58 -11.84 -0.31
N GLN A 259 -14.98 -12.97 -0.69
CA GLN A 259 -15.63 -14.25 -0.89
C GLN A 259 -14.72 -15.34 -0.31
N ILE A 260 -15.34 -16.32 0.34
CA ILE A 260 -14.64 -17.49 0.89
C ILE A 260 -15.28 -18.72 0.26
N GLU A 261 -14.45 -19.57 -0.32
CA GLU A 261 -14.86 -20.78 -1.02
C GLU A 261 -14.10 -21.95 -0.42
N LEU A 262 -14.82 -23.04 -0.16
CA LEU A 262 -14.25 -24.32 0.23
C LEU A 262 -14.30 -25.22 -1.00
N GLN A 263 -13.16 -25.79 -1.37
CA GLN A 263 -13.06 -26.72 -2.48
C GLN A 263 -12.59 -28.08 -1.94
N ASP A 264 -13.33 -29.12 -2.26
CA ASP A 264 -12.90 -30.50 -2.02
C ASP A 264 -11.79 -30.86 -3.03
N CYS A 265 -10.63 -31.26 -2.52
CA CYS A 265 -9.46 -31.67 -3.28
C CYS A 265 -9.28 -33.19 -3.26
N GLY A 266 -10.33 -33.95 -2.95
CA GLY A 266 -10.30 -35.41 -2.89
C GLY A 266 -9.32 -35.91 -1.83
N ASN A 267 -8.44 -36.83 -2.21
CA ASN A 267 -7.48 -37.47 -1.29
C ASN A 267 -6.49 -36.48 -0.64
N PHE A 268 -6.34 -35.28 -1.20
CA PHE A 268 -5.45 -34.24 -0.66
C PHE A 268 -6.10 -33.40 0.43
N GLY A 269 -7.41 -33.55 0.67
CA GLY A 269 -8.16 -32.82 1.69
C GLY A 269 -8.96 -31.65 1.13
N THR A 270 -9.03 -30.54 1.87
CA THR A 270 -9.91 -29.40 1.55
C THR A 270 -9.08 -28.14 1.39
N SER A 271 -9.32 -27.37 0.33
CA SER A 271 -8.74 -26.05 0.17
C SER A 271 -9.70 -24.94 0.56
N VAL A 272 -9.17 -23.91 1.22
CA VAL A 272 -9.87 -22.67 1.53
C VAL A 272 -9.33 -21.59 0.60
N VAL A 273 -10.20 -21.07 -0.27
CA VAL A 273 -9.89 -19.97 -1.17
C VAL A 273 -10.55 -18.70 -0.65
N VAL A 274 -9.73 -17.71 -0.32
CA VAL A 274 -10.17 -16.40 0.14
C VAL A 274 -9.85 -15.39 -0.94
N THR A 275 -10.88 -14.85 -1.57
CA THR A 275 -10.74 -13.76 -2.55
C THR A 275 -11.22 -12.46 -1.93
N LYS A 276 -10.41 -11.40 -2.04
CA LYS A 276 -10.64 -10.08 -1.47
C LYS A 276 -10.48 -9.05 -2.58
N TRP A 277 -11.38 -8.07 -2.63
CA TRP A 277 -11.30 -6.93 -3.53
C TRP A 277 -11.32 -5.66 -2.70
N LEU A 278 -10.28 -4.85 -2.85
CA LEU A 278 -10.02 -3.70 -2.02
C LEU A 278 -9.99 -2.45 -2.88
N ASP A 279 -10.74 -1.42 -2.49
CA ASP A 279 -10.57 -0.06 -3.02
C ASP A 279 -9.63 0.69 -2.09
N VAL A 280 -8.42 0.98 -2.55
CA VAL A 280 -7.34 1.63 -1.80
C VAL A 280 -7.47 3.15 -1.85
N GLY A 281 -8.30 3.67 -2.75
CA GLY A 281 -8.49 5.11 -3.00
C GLY A 281 -7.41 5.71 -3.89
N GLU A 282 -7.20 7.03 -3.73
CA GLU A 282 -6.37 7.83 -4.64
C GLU A 282 -4.87 7.65 -4.37
N GLY A 283 -4.50 7.04 -3.24
CA GLY A 283 -3.10 6.76 -2.88
C GLY A 283 -2.22 7.99 -2.66
N ARG A 284 -2.80 9.20 -2.56
CA ARG A 284 -2.03 10.45 -2.38
C ARG A 284 -1.47 10.63 -0.97
N THR A 285 -2.22 10.16 0.02
CA THR A 285 -1.92 10.37 1.45
C THR A 285 -2.44 9.20 2.28
N VAL A 286 -1.74 8.89 3.37
CA VAL A 286 -2.20 7.87 4.33
C VAL A 286 -3.49 8.26 5.05
N LEU A 287 -3.86 9.54 4.94
CA LEU A 287 -5.10 10.09 5.48
C LEU A 287 -6.29 9.93 4.52
N ASP A 288 -6.11 9.31 3.34
CA ASP A 288 -7.23 8.98 2.46
C ASP A 288 -8.19 8.06 3.23
N PRO A 289 -9.48 8.40 3.41
CA PRO A 289 -10.41 7.59 4.18
C PRO A 289 -10.47 6.12 3.73
N ARG A 290 -10.33 5.86 2.42
CA ARG A 290 -10.33 4.49 1.86
C ARG A 290 -9.05 3.74 2.27
N TRP A 291 -7.92 4.42 2.34
CA TRP A 291 -6.70 3.83 2.91
C TRP A 291 -6.81 3.72 4.43
N TRP A 292 -6.99 4.83 5.12
CA TRP A 292 -7.07 4.97 6.58
C TRP A 292 -7.97 3.92 7.24
N SER A 293 -9.18 3.70 6.69
CA SER A 293 -10.12 2.72 7.23
C SER A 293 -9.57 1.30 7.28
N ARG A 294 -8.46 0.95 6.63
CA ARG A 294 -7.87 -0.40 6.77
C ARG A 294 -6.79 -0.48 7.84
N LEU A 295 -6.34 0.62 8.43
CA LEU A 295 -5.22 0.59 9.36
C LEU A 295 -5.64 0.08 10.74
N SER A 296 -4.75 -0.71 11.35
CA SER A 296 -4.85 -1.17 12.73
C SER A 296 -5.06 -0.01 13.71
N THR A 297 -5.78 -0.24 14.81
CA THR A 297 -5.94 0.74 15.91
C THR A 297 -4.60 1.14 16.53
N TYR A 298 -3.61 0.24 16.45
CA TYR A 298 -2.24 0.52 16.92
C TYR A 298 -1.46 1.48 16.03
N TYR A 299 -1.92 1.73 14.79
CA TYR A 299 -1.24 2.64 13.87
C TYR A 299 -1.23 4.10 14.33
N THR A 300 -2.00 4.47 15.35
CA THR A 300 -2.03 5.85 15.88
C THR A 300 -1.45 5.96 17.29
N ASP A 301 -0.87 4.89 17.81
CA ASP A 301 -0.25 4.92 19.12
C ASP A 301 0.93 5.91 19.13
N HIS A 302 0.80 6.99 19.90
CA HIS A 302 1.76 8.08 19.99
C HIS A 302 3.18 7.61 20.34
N SER A 303 3.33 6.48 21.02
CA SER A 303 4.63 5.91 21.37
C SER A 303 5.44 5.45 20.15
N MET A 304 4.77 4.98 19.09
CA MET A 304 5.40 4.43 17.88
C MET A 304 5.98 5.52 16.97
N PHE A 305 5.41 6.72 17.02
CA PHE A 305 5.85 7.86 16.21
C PHE A 305 6.72 8.86 16.96
N ALA A 306 7.00 8.63 18.25
CA ALA A 306 7.90 9.46 19.04
C ALA A 306 9.25 9.64 18.30
N GLY A 307 9.64 10.88 18.02
CA GLY A 307 10.83 11.21 17.21
C GLY A 307 10.68 11.22 15.66
N MET A 308 9.60 10.66 15.08
CA MET A 308 9.31 10.77 13.64
C MET A 308 8.58 12.06 13.24
N ARG A 309 9.14 12.88 12.36
CA ARG A 309 8.52 14.17 11.92
C ARG A 309 7.15 14.03 11.21
N GLY A 310 6.72 12.81 10.91
CA GLY A 310 5.74 12.47 9.89
C GLY A 310 4.30 12.20 10.30
N VAL A 311 4.01 11.77 11.52
CA VAL A 311 2.63 11.60 11.99
C VAL A 311 2.66 11.81 13.50
N TYR A 312 2.19 12.98 13.97
CA TYR A 312 2.06 13.25 15.40
C TYR A 312 0.65 13.74 15.66
N GLY A 313 -0.08 13.03 16.50
CA GLY A 313 -1.19 13.59 17.27
C GLY A 313 -2.38 14.17 16.51
N GLU A 314 -2.54 13.87 15.22
CA GLU A 314 -3.89 13.77 14.69
C GLU A 314 -4.46 12.49 15.29
N HIS A 315 -5.17 12.62 16.42
CA HIS A 315 -6.10 11.60 16.83
C HIS A 315 -6.99 11.37 15.62
N LEU A 316 -6.88 10.20 15.01
CA LEU A 316 -7.75 9.85 13.91
C LEU A 316 -9.11 9.50 14.53
N GLU A 317 -9.80 10.57 14.87
CA GLU A 317 -11.12 10.55 15.50
C GLU A 317 -12.16 10.16 14.45
N ASP A 318 -13.04 9.28 14.91
CA ASP A 318 -14.10 8.57 14.21
C ASP A 318 -13.66 7.68 13.03
N ARG A 319 -13.61 6.36 13.31
CA ARG A 319 -13.64 5.28 12.30
C ARG A 319 -15.00 5.22 11.60
N VAL A 320 -15.42 6.34 11.01
CA VAL A 320 -16.66 6.40 10.26
C VAL A 320 -16.55 5.39 9.13
N PRO A 321 -17.55 4.51 8.97
CA PRO A 321 -17.64 3.61 7.83
C PRO A 321 -17.32 4.29 6.50
N VAL A 322 -16.29 3.79 5.81
CA VAL A 322 -15.92 4.26 4.48
C VAL A 322 -16.40 3.26 3.44
N LYS A 323 -17.11 3.75 2.43
CA LYS A 323 -17.59 2.96 1.29
C LYS A 323 -16.83 3.32 0.03
N SER A 324 -16.81 2.38 -0.91
CA SER A 324 -16.30 2.63 -2.26
C SER A 324 -17.33 3.42 -3.05
N GLU A 325 -16.87 4.19 -4.02
CA GLU A 325 -17.73 4.81 -5.02
C GLU A 325 -18.25 3.78 -6.04
N PHE A 326 -17.58 2.63 -6.14
CA PHE A 326 -18.03 1.51 -6.97
C PHE A 326 -19.16 0.73 -6.28
N THR A 327 -20.22 0.42 -7.03
CA THR A 327 -21.32 -0.45 -6.55
C THR A 327 -20.82 -1.87 -6.26
N SER A 328 -19.89 -2.36 -7.07
CA SER A 328 -19.15 -3.60 -6.80
C SER A 328 -17.69 -3.46 -7.23
N ILE A 329 -16.78 -3.63 -6.28
CA ILE A 329 -15.34 -3.67 -6.54
C ILE A 329 -15.00 -4.94 -7.32
N ARG A 330 -15.61 -6.08 -6.96
CA ARG A 330 -15.46 -7.35 -7.69
C ARG A 330 -15.76 -7.19 -9.19
N ALA A 331 -16.85 -6.52 -9.54
CA ALA A 331 -17.28 -6.35 -10.93
C ALA A 331 -16.19 -5.72 -11.81
N MET A 332 -15.32 -4.89 -11.22
CA MET A 332 -14.18 -4.28 -11.90
C MET A 332 -13.07 -5.26 -12.31
N PHE A 333 -13.15 -6.51 -11.85
CA PHE A 333 -12.24 -7.61 -12.13
C PHE A 333 -12.89 -8.78 -12.90
N GLU A 334 -14.05 -8.57 -13.53
CA GLU A 334 -14.82 -9.66 -14.18
C GLU A 334 -14.41 -10.01 -15.63
N ALA A 335 -13.39 -9.37 -16.20
CA ALA A 335 -12.90 -9.74 -17.54
C ALA A 335 -12.29 -11.16 -17.55
N GLU A 336 -12.50 -11.94 -18.62
CA GLU A 336 -12.04 -13.34 -18.76
C GLU A 336 -10.54 -13.55 -18.46
N ARG A 337 -9.69 -12.57 -18.77
CA ARG A 337 -8.24 -12.59 -18.48
C ARG A 337 -7.92 -12.58 -16.97
N ASP A 338 -8.77 -11.96 -16.16
CA ASP A 338 -8.61 -11.90 -14.70
C ASP A 338 -9.09 -13.20 -14.03
N GLN A 339 -9.97 -13.96 -14.70
CA GLN A 339 -10.45 -15.27 -14.26
C GLN A 339 -9.45 -16.40 -14.60
N GLN A 340 -8.70 -16.28 -15.69
CA GLN A 340 -7.71 -17.30 -16.10
C GLN A 340 -6.54 -17.48 -15.11
N LEU A 341 -6.14 -16.44 -14.37
CA LEU A 341 -5.18 -16.56 -13.26
C LEU A 341 -5.69 -17.48 -12.13
N ALA A 342 -7.01 -17.76 -12.09
CA ALA A 342 -7.69 -18.51 -11.06
C ALA A 342 -8.13 -19.92 -11.49
N ASN A 343 -7.73 -20.44 -12.67
CA ASN A 343 -8.19 -21.76 -13.12
C ASN A 343 -7.16 -22.90 -13.00
N ASN A 344 -5.87 -22.61 -12.78
CA ASN A 344 -4.82 -23.65 -12.53
C ASN A 344 -4.48 -23.78 -11.03
N GLN A 345 -5.48 -23.58 -10.17
CA GLN A 345 -5.24 -23.35 -8.74
C GLN A 345 -4.79 -24.59 -7.99
N VAL A 346 -5.50 -25.69 -8.16
CA VAL A 346 -5.23 -26.86 -7.33
C VAL A 346 -4.03 -27.62 -7.88
N ASP A 347 -3.88 -27.68 -9.21
CA ASP A 347 -2.77 -28.32 -9.92
C ASP A 347 -1.38 -27.77 -9.54
N GLU A 348 -1.23 -26.46 -9.36
CA GLU A 348 0.07 -25.88 -8.96
C GLU A 348 0.42 -26.19 -7.49
N LEU A 349 -0.59 -26.20 -6.60
CA LEU A 349 -0.40 -26.63 -5.22
C LEU A 349 -0.14 -28.14 -5.18
N PHE A 350 -0.80 -28.94 -6.04
CA PHE A 350 -0.55 -30.37 -6.19
C PHE A 350 0.88 -30.65 -6.68
N GLN A 351 1.40 -29.91 -7.65
CA GLN A 351 2.78 -30.06 -8.13
C GLN A 351 3.82 -29.76 -7.04
N MET A 352 3.57 -28.77 -6.16
CA MET A 352 4.43 -28.56 -4.99
C MET A 352 4.38 -29.73 -4.01
N LEU A 353 3.16 -30.23 -3.75
CA LEU A 353 2.95 -31.32 -2.82
C LEU A 353 3.71 -32.55 -3.27
N ASP A 354 3.60 -32.90 -4.55
CA ASP A 354 4.29 -34.05 -5.14
C ASP A 354 5.82 -33.91 -4.99
N GLN A 355 6.39 -32.74 -5.31
CA GLN A 355 7.83 -32.46 -5.14
C GLN A 355 8.30 -32.54 -3.68
N SER A 356 7.47 -32.12 -2.72
CA SER A 356 7.77 -32.22 -1.29
C SER A 356 7.60 -33.65 -0.75
N TYR A 357 6.63 -34.41 -1.27
CA TYR A 357 6.41 -35.83 -0.93
C TYR A 357 7.60 -36.70 -1.38
N TYR A 358 8.14 -36.43 -2.57
CA TYR A 358 9.33 -37.13 -3.09
C TYR A 358 10.63 -36.75 -2.37
N SER A 359 10.70 -35.58 -1.74
CA SER A 359 11.91 -35.13 -1.01
C SER A 359 11.90 -35.45 0.47
N PHE A 360 10.73 -35.69 1.08
CA PHE A 360 10.60 -36.08 2.50
C PHE A 360 10.47 -37.58 2.77
N GLY A 361 10.56 -38.44 1.75
CA GLY A 361 10.74 -39.88 1.96
C GLY A 361 9.62 -40.59 2.73
N TYR A 362 8.37 -40.12 2.61
CA TYR A 362 7.23 -40.88 3.13
C TYR A 362 6.84 -41.96 2.13
N SER A 363 7.40 -43.15 2.36
CA SER A 363 6.99 -44.41 1.74
C SER A 363 5.48 -44.59 1.85
N ARG A 364 4.84 -44.98 0.75
CA ARG A 364 3.46 -45.49 0.71
C ARG A 364 3.24 -46.47 1.87
N ILE A 365 2.23 -46.21 2.69
CA ILE A 365 1.57 -47.23 3.52
C ILE A 365 0.17 -47.38 2.99
#